data_AF-A0A4S8MPW6-F1
#
_entry.id   AF-A0A4S8MPW6-F1
#
_cell.length_a   1.000
_cell.length_b   1.000
_cell.length_c   1.000
_cell.angle_alpha   90.00
_cell.angle_beta   90.00
_cell.angle_gamma   90.00
#
_symmetry.space_group_name_H-M   'P 1'
#
loop_
_entity.id
_entity.type
_entity.pdbx_description
1 polymer ?
#
loop_
_entity_poly.entity_id
_entity_poly.type
_entity_poly.pdbx_seq_one_letter_code
_entity_poly.pdbx_strand_id
1 'polypeptide(L)' 'SILLAVPKKKVSHSRKAMRAANKGLKDKQNIVHCPGCGSPKLAHHLCPNCYSFLSRLWKS' A
#
# COMPACT_ATOMS: atom_id res chain seq x y z
N SER A 1 40.87 -8.75 -4.21
CA SER A 1 40.74 -7.29 -4.42
C SER A 1 39.28 -6.88 -4.18
N ILE A 2 39.01 -5.97 -3.25
CA ILE A 2 37.65 -5.64 -2.76
C ILE A 2 36.93 -4.59 -3.65
N LEU A 3 37.52 -4.18 -4.78
CA LEU A 3 37.00 -3.08 -5.62
C LEU A 3 36.62 -3.53 -7.04
N LEU A 4 35.59 -4.37 -7.18
CA LEU A 4 35.09 -4.81 -8.50
C LEU A 4 33.82 -4.04 -8.97
N ALA A 5 32.99 -3.51 -8.07
CA ALA A 5 31.82 -2.71 -8.45
C ALA A 5 31.41 -1.67 -7.37
N VAL A 6 32.06 -0.50 -7.38
CA VAL A 6 31.73 0.63 -6.48
C VAL A 6 31.43 1.88 -7.31
N PRO A 7 30.45 2.73 -6.92
CA PRO A 7 30.19 3.97 -7.62
C PRO A 7 31.43 4.88 -7.67
N LYS A 8 31.87 5.24 -8.88
CA LYS A 8 33.06 6.09 -9.07
C LYS A 8 32.86 7.54 -8.61
N LYS A 9 31.62 8.04 -8.66
CA LYS A 9 31.26 9.44 -8.35
C LYS A 9 29.90 9.52 -7.66
N LYS A 10 29.71 10.57 -6.85
CA LYS A 10 28.42 10.91 -6.26
C LYS A 10 27.40 11.24 -7.35
N VAL A 11 26.18 10.71 -7.21
CA VAL A 11 25.06 11.04 -8.11
C VAL A 11 24.61 12.48 -7.88
N SER A 12 24.42 13.25 -8.96
CA SER A 12 23.93 14.64 -8.87
C SER A 12 22.47 14.71 -8.37
N HIS A 13 22.08 15.86 -7.83
CA HIS A 13 20.71 16.08 -7.32
C HIS A 13 19.64 15.75 -8.38
N SER A 14 19.81 16.29 -9.60
CA SER A 14 18.90 16.04 -10.73
C SER A 14 18.81 14.55 -11.10
N ARG A 15 19.95 13.83 -11.19
CA ARG A 15 19.96 12.39 -11.50
C ARG A 15 19.31 11.55 -10.41
N LYS A 16 19.44 11.95 -9.13
CA LYS A 16 18.75 11.30 -8.00
C LYS A 16 17.23 11.53 -8.10
N ALA A 17 16.80 12.77 -8.37
CA ALA A 17 15.39 13.13 -8.47
C ALA A 17 14.70 12.43 -9.64
N MET A 18 15.31 12.44 -10.83
CA MET A 18 14.79 11.73 -12.01
C MET A 18 14.61 10.23 -11.77
N ARG A 19 15.55 9.59 -11.06
CA ARG A 19 15.42 8.17 -10.69
C ARG A 19 14.28 7.90 -9.70
N ALA A 20 13.91 8.89 -8.88
CA ALA A 20 12.83 8.78 -7.90
C ALA A 20 11.44 9.11 -8.47
N ALA A 21 11.37 9.77 -9.63
CA ALA A 21 10.11 10.27 -10.21
C ALA A 21 9.03 9.19 -10.37
N ASN A 22 9.42 7.95 -10.70
CA ASN A 22 8.49 6.85 -10.94
C ASN A 22 8.12 6.05 -9.68
N LYS A 23 8.53 6.51 -8.48
CA LYS A 23 8.31 5.80 -7.20
C LYS A 23 7.15 6.36 -6.38
N GLY A 24 6.27 7.15 -7.00
CA GLY A 24 5.07 7.66 -6.35
C GLY A 24 4.13 6.53 -5.89
N LEU A 25 3.46 6.73 -4.76
CA LEU A 25 2.41 5.83 -4.32
C LEU A 25 1.25 5.90 -5.32
N LYS A 26 0.72 4.74 -5.73
CA LYS A 26 -0.44 4.66 -6.59
C LYS A 26 -1.71 4.80 -5.77
N ASP A 27 -2.69 5.51 -6.30
CA ASP A 27 -4.00 5.62 -5.68
C ASP A 27 -4.71 4.26 -5.67
N LYS A 28 -5.40 3.98 -4.55
CA LYS A 28 -6.20 2.76 -4.41
C LYS A 28 -7.57 2.98 -5.01
N GLN A 29 -7.82 2.37 -6.17
CA GLN A 29 -9.11 2.42 -6.87
C GLN A 29 -10.04 1.26 -6.47
N ASN A 30 -9.53 0.29 -5.70
CA ASN A 30 -10.24 -0.94 -5.35
C ASN A 30 -11.04 -0.83 -4.03
N ILE A 31 -11.60 0.35 -3.74
CA ILE A 31 -12.43 0.59 -2.56
C ILE A 31 -13.89 0.54 -3.01
N VAL A 32 -14.68 -0.34 -2.39
CA VAL A 32 -16.10 -0.55 -2.71
C VAL A 32 -16.93 -0.46 -1.43
N HIS A 33 -18.23 -0.19 -1.57
CA HIS A 33 -19.14 -0.19 -0.43
C HIS A 33 -19.46 -1.62 0.03
N CYS A 34 -19.57 -1.82 1.34
CA CYS A 34 -20.02 -3.09 1.91
C CYS A 34 -21.53 -3.28 1.68
N PRO A 35 -21.99 -4.46 1.21
CA PRO A 35 -23.42 -4.72 1.01
C PRO A 35 -24.22 -4.83 2.31
N GLY A 36 -23.58 -5.12 3.45
CA GLY A 36 -24.25 -5.26 4.74
C GLY A 36 -24.43 -3.94 5.49
N CYS A 37 -23.37 -3.14 5.59
CA CYS A 37 -23.34 -1.93 6.43
C CYS A 37 -23.06 -0.63 5.67
N GLY A 38 -22.82 -0.67 4.35
CA GLY A 38 -22.52 0.51 3.53
C GLY A 38 -21.12 1.12 3.70
N SER A 39 -20.35 0.72 4.73
CA SER A 39 -19.02 1.27 4.98
C SER A 39 -18.04 0.90 3.85
N PRO A 40 -17.04 1.75 3.55
CA PRO A 40 -16.03 1.44 2.55
C PRO A 40 -15.20 0.22 2.98
N LYS A 41 -14.91 -0.66 2.04
CA LYS A 41 -14.06 -1.84 2.21
C LYS A 41 -13.22 -2.08 0.97
N LEU A 42 -12.16 -2.87 1.09
CA LEU A 42 -11.40 -3.31 -0.08
C LEU A 42 -12.21 -4.32 -0.91
N ALA A 43 -12.10 -4.25 -2.23
CA ALA A 43 -12.68 -5.21 -3.15
C ALA A 43 -12.15 -6.63 -2.85
N HIS A 44 -13.02 -7.65 -2.87
CA HIS A 44 -12.72 -9.04 -2.51
C HIS A 44 -12.28 -9.30 -1.06
N HIS A 45 -12.29 -8.30 -0.18
CA HIS A 45 -12.06 -8.49 1.25
C HIS A 45 -13.36 -8.45 2.06
N LEU A 46 -13.35 -9.15 3.20
CA LEU A 46 -14.39 -9.04 4.23
C LEU A 46 -14.41 -7.63 4.82
N CYS A 47 -15.61 -7.13 5.14
CA CYS A 47 -15.75 -5.84 5.80
C CYS A 47 -15.22 -5.93 7.24
N PRO A 48 -14.27 -5.06 7.65
CA PRO A 48 -13.73 -5.10 9.01
C PRO A 48 -14.79 -4.81 10.07
N ASN A 49 -15.75 -3.91 9.78
CA ASN A 49 -16.80 -3.53 10.71
C ASN A 49 -17.80 -4.67 10.94
N CYS A 50 -18.34 -5.26 9.86
CA CYS A 50 -19.27 -6.39 9.96
C CYS A 50 -18.61 -7.59 10.63
N TYR A 51 -17.38 -7.92 10.26
CA TYR A 51 -16.66 -9.04 10.85
C TYR A 51 -16.37 -8.81 12.33
N SER A 52 -15.95 -7.60 12.73
CA SER A 52 -15.73 -7.27 14.15
C SER A 52 -17.03 -7.35 14.96
N PHE A 53 -18.17 -6.99 14.38
CA PHE A 53 -19.46 -7.09 15.05
C PHE A 53 -19.87 -8.56 15.24
N LEU A 54 -19.86 -9.34 14.17
CA LEU A 54 -20.23 -10.76 14.19
C LEU A 54 -19.32 -11.58 15.12
N SER A 55 -18.01 -11.33 15.08
CA SER A 55 -17.05 -12.05 15.93
C SER A 55 -17.21 -11.74 17.41
N ARG A 56 -17.69 -10.55 17.80
CA ARG A 56 -18.03 -10.23 19.19
C ARG A 56 -19.34 -10.90 19.60
N LEU A 57 -20.33 -10.89 18.72
CA LEU A 57 -21.61 -11.54 18.95
C LEU A 57 -21.44 -13.05 19.20
N TRP A 58 -20.60 -13.73 18.41
CA TRP A 58 -20.38 -15.18 18.53
C TRP A 58 -19.47 -15.59 19.70
N LYS A 59 -18.75 -14.64 20.30
CA LYS A 59 -17.94 -14.89 21.50
C LYS A 59 -18.72 -14.70 22.80
N SER A 60 -19.88 -14.04 22.73
CA SER A 60 -20.83 -13.95 23.82
C SER A 60 -21.70 -15.20 23.88
#